data_AF-A0A1F3X851-F1
#
_entry.id   AF-A0A1F3X851-F1
#
_cell.length_a   1.000
_cell.length_b   1.000
_cell.length_c   1.000
_cell.angle_alpha   90.00
_cell.angle_beta   90.00
_cell.angle_gamma   90.00
#
_symmetry.space_group_name_H-M   'P 1'
#
loop_
_entity.id
_entity.type
_entity.pdbx_description
1 polymer ?
#
loop_
_entity_poly.entity_id
_entity_poly.type
_entity_poly.pdbx_seq_one_letter_code
_entity_poly.pdbx_strand_id
1 'polypeptide(L)'
;MHPCSSVFQAMRRKGGGILPSAFRGAARDPEAQPAEPAMIVLDTSGTVCSCTAAAAGLFGAGLHGPVGRHITVLVPDLPLRPSTPGYNVAYARFKPDAGPWRELSGRDSQGRVFRLLGSLDTMEWEGAHHIVMSLRLRERAQPGAQGCDAADLNEFEGDAFAV
;
A
#
# COMPACT_ATOMS: atom_id res chain seq x y z
N MET A 1 -4.85 6.52 23.62
CA MET A 1 -4.94 6.00 22.24
C MET A 1 -6.12 6.72 21.57
N HIS A 2 -5.86 7.74 20.76
CA HIS A 2 -6.92 8.56 20.16
C HIS A 2 -7.32 7.97 18.79
N PRO A 3 -8.58 8.10 18.36
CA PRO A 3 -9.08 7.43 17.18
C PRO A 3 -8.41 7.97 15.90
N CYS A 4 -7.85 7.05 15.11
CA CYS A 4 -7.09 7.37 13.89
C CYS A 4 -7.89 8.08 12.77
N SER A 5 -9.22 8.27 12.93
CA SER A 5 -10.03 9.11 12.04
C SER A 5 -9.72 10.62 12.16
N SER A 6 -9.17 11.06 13.31
CA SER A 6 -8.83 12.47 13.55
C SER A 6 -7.63 12.93 12.72
N VAL A 7 -6.63 12.05 12.52
CA VAL A 7 -5.36 12.36 11.84
C VAL A 7 -5.60 12.78 10.39
N PHE A 8 -6.42 12.03 9.64
CA PHE A 8 -6.72 12.34 8.25
C PHE A 8 -7.61 13.59 8.10
N GLN A 9 -8.62 13.75 8.96
CA GLN A 9 -9.43 14.98 8.97
C GLN A 9 -8.59 16.21 9.32
N ALA A 10 -7.60 16.06 10.18
CA ALA A 10 -6.68 17.14 10.50
C ALA A 10 -5.68 17.44 9.38
N MET A 11 -5.17 16.42 8.67
CA MET A 11 -4.41 16.61 7.43
C MET A 11 -5.21 17.43 6.41
N ARG A 12 -6.49 17.14 6.23
CA ARG A 12 -7.37 17.90 5.32
C ARG A 12 -7.65 19.33 5.80
N ARG A 13 -7.76 19.56 7.11
CA ARG A 13 -8.03 20.89 7.71
C ARG A 13 -6.83 21.83 7.70
N LYS A 14 -5.60 21.33 7.82
CA LYS A 14 -4.35 22.15 7.79
C LYS A 14 -3.94 22.56 6.35
N GLY A 15 -4.90 22.96 5.52
CA GLY A 15 -4.73 23.31 4.11
C GLY A 15 -3.31 23.76 3.72
N GLY A 16 -2.59 22.91 2.98
CA GLY A 16 -1.40 23.28 2.22
C GLY A 16 -0.04 23.38 2.94
N GLY A 17 0.08 23.08 4.23
CA GLY A 17 1.36 23.25 4.95
C GLY A 17 2.27 22.01 5.05
N ILE A 18 1.73 20.79 4.90
CA ILE A 18 2.46 19.52 5.03
C ILE A 18 2.04 18.61 3.87
N LEU A 19 2.21 19.09 2.64
CA LEU A 19 2.07 18.20 1.49
C LEU A 19 3.31 17.27 1.48
N PRO A 20 3.11 15.94 1.48
CA PRO A 20 4.20 14.98 1.27
C PRO A 20 5.06 15.40 0.08
N SER A 21 6.36 15.10 0.12
CA SER A 21 7.31 15.48 -0.93
C SER A 21 6.85 15.01 -2.32
N ALA A 22 6.09 13.91 -2.35
CA ALA A 22 5.34 13.36 -3.46
C ALA A 22 4.45 14.34 -4.26
N PHE A 23 4.08 15.50 -3.70
CA PHE A 23 3.28 16.53 -4.36
C PHE A 23 4.12 17.66 -4.99
N ARG A 24 5.43 17.76 -4.70
CA ARG A 24 6.31 18.69 -5.41
C ARG A 24 6.78 18.05 -6.72
N GLY A 25 6.33 18.62 -7.85
CA GLY A 25 6.98 18.40 -9.15
C GLY A 25 6.33 17.38 -10.09
N ALA A 26 5.14 16.85 -9.81
CA ALA A 26 4.37 16.18 -10.86
C ALA A 26 3.78 17.27 -11.77
N ALA A 27 4.19 17.31 -13.04
CA ALA A 27 3.51 18.11 -14.05
C ALA A 27 2.01 17.81 -13.97
N ARG A 28 1.22 18.84 -13.65
CA ARG A 28 -0.24 18.74 -13.71
C ARG A 28 -0.60 18.61 -15.18
N ASP A 29 -1.03 17.43 -15.57
CA ASP A 29 -1.78 17.27 -16.81
C ASP A 29 -3.08 18.10 -16.66
N PRO A 30 -3.28 19.19 -17.42
CA PRO A 30 -4.40 20.10 -17.21
C PRO A 30 -5.77 19.48 -17.54
N GLU A 31 -5.79 18.31 -18.19
CA GLU A 31 -7.01 17.58 -18.55
C GLU A 31 -7.46 16.55 -17.50
N ALA A 32 -6.62 16.27 -16.50
CA ALA A 32 -6.98 15.38 -15.40
C ALA A 32 -7.83 16.12 -14.37
N GLN A 33 -9.11 15.73 -14.24
CA GLN A 33 -9.94 16.10 -13.09
C GLN A 33 -9.14 15.88 -11.80
N PRO A 34 -9.24 16.77 -10.78
CA PRO A 34 -8.49 16.63 -9.53
C PRO A 34 -8.97 15.37 -8.81
N ALA A 35 -8.35 14.23 -9.14
CA ALA A 35 -8.56 12.98 -8.47
C ALA A 35 -8.01 13.12 -7.06
N GLU A 36 -8.79 12.73 -6.04
CA GLU A 36 -8.28 12.64 -4.68
C GLU A 36 -7.04 11.74 -4.71
N PRO A 37 -5.88 12.20 -4.20
CA PRO A 37 -4.67 11.39 -4.20
C PRO A 37 -4.89 10.11 -3.38
N ALA A 38 -4.37 8.99 -3.86
CA ALA A 38 -4.38 7.75 -3.09
C ALA A 38 -3.33 7.84 -1.98
N MET A 39 -3.78 7.90 -0.72
CA MET A 39 -2.90 8.00 0.44
C MET A 39 -3.35 7.09 1.57
N ILE A 40 -2.38 6.56 2.30
CA ILE A 40 -2.56 5.74 3.50
C ILE A 40 -1.69 6.32 4.62
N VAL A 41 -2.25 6.40 5.83
CA VAL A 41 -1.52 6.77 7.04
C VAL A 41 -1.37 5.53 7.90
N LEU A 42 -0.14 5.27 8.33
CA LEU A 42 0.24 4.16 9.19
C LEU A 42 0.67 4.70 10.55
N ASP A 43 0.42 3.92 11.60
CA ASP A 43 1.19 4.07 12.84
C ASP A 43 2.65 3.61 12.66
N THR A 44 3.46 3.75 13.70
CA THR A 44 4.87 3.35 13.68
C THR A 44 5.06 1.83 13.58
N SER A 45 4.06 1.02 13.92
CA SER A 45 4.10 -0.44 13.75
C SER A 45 3.86 -0.86 12.29
N GLY A 46 3.35 0.03 11.45
CA GLY A 46 2.96 -0.27 10.06
C GLY A 46 1.48 -0.64 9.91
N THR A 47 0.65 -0.43 10.93
CA THR A 47 -0.79 -0.68 10.88
C THR A 47 -1.50 0.51 10.25
N VAL A 48 -2.41 0.27 9.31
CA VAL A 48 -3.17 1.33 8.65
C VAL A 48 -4.14 1.98 9.63
N CYS A 49 -3.93 3.26 9.86
CA CYS A 49 -4.76 4.10 10.70
C CYS A 49 -5.89 4.77 9.92
N SER A 50 -5.59 5.25 8.71
CA SER A 50 -6.57 5.91 7.85
C SER A 50 -6.13 5.86 6.40
N CYS A 51 -7.06 6.08 5.47
CA CYS A 51 -6.79 6.16 4.04
C CYS A 51 -7.77 7.09 3.33
N THR A 52 -7.40 7.54 2.12
CA THR A 52 -8.32 8.26 1.23
C THR A 52 -9.32 7.30 0.57
N ALA A 53 -10.41 7.82 -0.01
CA ALA A 53 -11.34 6.99 -0.78
C ALA A 53 -10.66 6.40 -2.02
N ALA A 54 -9.77 7.18 -2.66
CA ALA A 54 -8.95 6.70 -3.76
C ALA A 54 -8.05 5.52 -3.35
N ALA A 55 -7.42 5.57 -2.17
CA ALA A 55 -6.62 4.44 -1.67
C ALA A 55 -7.49 3.23 -1.30
N ALA A 56 -8.65 3.44 -0.67
CA ALA A 56 -9.60 2.35 -0.40
C ALA A 56 -10.03 1.65 -1.70
N GLY A 57 -10.29 2.41 -2.77
CA GLY A 57 -10.64 1.86 -4.08
C GLY A 57 -9.57 0.92 -4.69
N LEU A 58 -8.30 1.07 -4.31
CA LEU A 58 -7.22 0.19 -4.78
C LEU A 58 -7.18 -1.15 -4.03
N PHE A 59 -7.51 -1.15 -2.73
CA PHE A 59 -7.31 -2.31 -1.86
C PHE A 59 -8.60 -3.02 -1.45
N GLY A 60 -9.75 -2.40 -1.65
CA GLY A 60 -11.06 -2.88 -1.21
C GLY A 60 -11.77 -1.87 -0.31
N ALA A 61 -13.10 -1.96 -0.26
CA ALA A 61 -13.95 -1.08 0.54
C ALA A 61 -14.62 -1.82 1.71
N GLY A 62 -15.14 -1.08 2.69
CA GLY A 62 -15.90 -1.61 3.81
C GLY A 62 -15.05 -2.46 4.76
N LEU A 63 -15.57 -3.62 5.18
CA LEU A 63 -14.91 -4.55 6.12
C LEU A 63 -13.59 -5.12 5.59
N HIS A 64 -13.42 -5.15 4.27
CA HIS A 64 -12.18 -5.58 3.62
C HIS A 64 -11.24 -4.42 3.29
N GLY A 65 -11.57 -3.23 3.80
CA GLY A 65 -10.78 -2.03 3.62
C GLY A 65 -9.40 -2.11 4.27
N PRO A 66 -8.53 -1.15 3.95
CA PRO A 66 -7.14 -1.15 4.43
C PRO A 66 -7.02 -0.86 5.93
N VAL A 67 -7.94 -0.09 6.53
CA VAL A 67 -7.88 0.35 7.93
C VAL A 67 -7.85 -0.84 8.90
N GLY A 68 -6.94 -0.79 9.87
CA GLY A 68 -6.72 -1.85 10.87
C GLY A 68 -5.85 -3.00 10.40
N ARG A 69 -5.51 -3.08 9.11
CA ARG A 69 -4.61 -4.10 8.56
C ARG A 69 -3.16 -3.63 8.63
N HIS A 70 -2.24 -4.57 8.77
CA HIS A 70 -0.83 -4.27 8.59
C HIS A 70 -0.53 -4.02 7.11
N ILE A 71 0.29 -3.01 6.82
CA ILE A 71 0.57 -2.56 5.45
C ILE A 71 1.18 -3.67 4.57
N THR A 72 1.94 -4.61 5.14
CA THR A 72 2.55 -5.72 4.36
C THR A 72 1.52 -6.70 3.79
N VAL A 73 0.29 -6.71 4.31
CA VAL A 73 -0.80 -7.50 3.72
C VAL A 73 -1.29 -6.85 2.42
N LEU A 74 -1.24 -5.52 2.35
CA LEU A 74 -1.66 -4.70 1.21
C LEU A 74 -0.53 -4.49 0.21
N VAL A 75 0.70 -4.33 0.70
CA VAL A 75 1.91 -4.04 -0.08
C VAL A 75 3.06 -4.89 0.47
N PRO A 76 3.19 -6.16 0.02
CA PRO A 76 4.16 -7.12 0.57
C PRO A 76 5.62 -6.71 0.43
N ASP A 77 5.93 -5.87 -0.56
CA ASP A 77 7.31 -5.45 -0.87
C ASP A 77 7.89 -4.47 0.17
N LEU A 78 7.05 -3.94 1.07
CA LEU A 78 7.49 -3.03 2.11
C LEU A 78 8.13 -3.79 3.29
N PRO A 79 9.35 -3.43 3.71
CA PRO A 79 10.04 -4.11 4.81
C PRO A 79 9.59 -3.63 6.19
N LEU A 80 8.35 -3.14 6.34
CA LEU A 80 7.84 -2.65 7.62
C LEU A 80 7.48 -3.81 8.55
N ARG A 81 7.86 -3.72 9.82
CA ARG A 81 7.70 -4.80 10.79
C ARG A 81 7.00 -4.31 12.05
N PRO A 82 5.96 -5.00 12.55
CA PRO A 82 5.26 -4.61 13.77
C PRO A 82 6.18 -4.50 15.00
N SER A 83 7.19 -5.37 15.08
CA SER A 83 8.09 -5.48 16.22
C SER A 83 9.22 -4.44 16.24
N THR A 84 9.42 -3.67 15.16
CA THR A 84 10.52 -2.69 15.08
C THR A 84 10.03 -1.30 14.65
N PRO A 85 9.25 -0.60 15.50
CA PRO A 85 8.68 0.69 15.13
C PRO A 85 9.73 1.76 14.79
N GLY A 86 10.86 1.77 15.49
CA GLY A 86 11.97 2.69 15.21
C GLY A 86 12.59 2.48 13.82
N TYR A 87 12.76 1.22 13.41
CA TYR A 87 13.21 0.87 12.06
C TYR A 87 12.23 1.36 11.00
N ASN A 88 10.92 1.18 11.22
CA ASN A 88 9.89 1.59 10.27
C ASN A 88 9.91 3.11 10.02
N VAL A 89 10.05 3.90 11.10
CA VAL A 89 10.16 5.36 11.01
C VAL A 89 11.45 5.76 10.29
N ALA A 90 12.59 5.14 10.61
CA ALA A 90 13.86 5.40 9.95
C ALA A 90 13.81 5.07 8.45
N TYR A 91 13.21 3.92 8.10
CA TYR A 91 13.02 3.49 6.73
C TYR A 91 12.14 4.46 5.93
N ALA A 92 11.02 4.93 6.52
CA ALA A 92 10.13 5.89 5.87
C ALA A 92 10.78 7.28 5.67
N ARG A 93 11.71 7.67 6.56
CA ARG A 93 12.50 8.90 6.43
C ARG A 93 13.59 8.79 5.38
N PHE A 94 14.13 7.59 5.17
CA PHE A 94 15.20 7.36 4.21
C PHE A 94 14.74 7.70 2.78
N LYS A 95 15.47 8.59 2.13
CA LYS A 95 15.24 8.99 0.74
C LYS A 95 16.46 8.56 -0.09
N PRO A 96 16.31 7.59 -1.02
CA PRO A 96 17.40 7.21 -1.90
C PRO A 96 17.63 8.27 -2.99
N ASP A 97 18.84 8.30 -3.55
CA ASP A 97 19.24 9.25 -4.60
C ASP A 97 18.39 9.13 -5.88
N ALA A 98 17.87 7.94 -6.16
CA ALA A 98 16.97 7.64 -7.27
C ALA A 98 15.56 8.27 -7.15
N GLY A 99 15.29 9.00 -6.06
CA GLY A 99 14.03 9.69 -5.83
C GLY A 99 13.08 8.97 -4.87
N PRO A 100 11.96 9.62 -4.50
CA PRO A 100 11.11 9.18 -3.40
C PRO A 100 10.10 8.10 -3.78
N TRP A 101 9.96 7.77 -5.08
CA TRP A 101 8.98 6.82 -5.60
C TRP A 101 9.63 5.48 -5.91
N ARG A 102 8.99 4.40 -5.44
CA ARG A 102 9.42 3.02 -5.65
C ARG A 102 8.31 2.23 -6.34
N GLU A 103 8.67 1.36 -7.28
CA GLU A 103 7.73 0.37 -7.78
C GLU A 103 7.48 -0.70 -6.71
N LEU A 104 6.21 -0.96 -6.45
CA LEU A 104 5.75 -1.92 -5.45
C LEU A 104 4.57 -2.71 -6.02
N SER A 105 4.33 -3.86 -5.41
CA SER A 105 3.20 -4.74 -5.68
C SER A 105 2.13 -4.52 -4.62
N GLY A 106 0.92 -4.14 -5.05
CA GLY A 106 -0.27 -4.09 -4.21
C GLY A 106 -1.06 -5.39 -4.29
N ARG A 107 -1.76 -5.74 -3.21
CA ARG A 107 -2.73 -6.85 -3.14
C ARG A 107 -4.07 -6.32 -2.68
N ASP A 108 -5.11 -6.50 -3.49
CA ASP A 108 -6.46 -6.11 -3.10
C ASP A 108 -7.13 -7.14 -2.17
N SER A 109 -8.35 -6.85 -1.73
CA SER A 109 -9.17 -7.75 -0.89
C SER A 109 -9.45 -9.13 -1.48
N GLN A 110 -9.32 -9.29 -2.80
CA GLN A 110 -9.50 -10.55 -3.52
C GLN A 110 -8.16 -11.26 -3.78
N GLY A 111 -7.05 -10.73 -3.23
CA GLY A 111 -5.72 -11.26 -3.43
C GLY A 111 -5.10 -10.94 -4.80
N ARG A 112 -5.77 -10.14 -5.64
CA ARG A 112 -5.24 -9.79 -6.96
C ARG A 112 -4.07 -8.84 -6.80
N VAL A 113 -3.00 -9.13 -7.54
CA VAL A 113 -1.76 -8.34 -7.52
C VAL A 113 -1.83 -7.25 -8.59
N PHE A 114 -1.40 -6.03 -8.24
CA PHE A 114 -1.32 -4.90 -9.16
C PHE A 114 -0.04 -4.09 -8.93
N ARG A 115 0.41 -3.32 -9.94
CA ARG A 115 1.62 -2.50 -9.84
C ARG A 115 1.29 -1.07 -9.45
N LEU A 116 2.00 -0.56 -8.45
CA LEU A 116 1.86 0.80 -7.97
C LEU A 116 3.22 1.45 -7.73
N LEU A 117 3.27 2.79 -7.79
CA LEU A 117 4.35 3.57 -7.23
C LEU A 117 3.98 3.96 -5.80
N GLY A 118 4.87 3.67 -4.85
CA GLY A 118 4.75 4.08 -3.47
C GLY A 118 5.83 5.08 -3.10
N SER A 119 5.46 6.09 -2.31
CA SER A 119 6.40 6.98 -1.65
C SER A 119 6.07 7.07 -0.17
N LEU A 120 7.07 6.97 0.69
CA LEU A 120 6.92 7.07 2.13
C LEU A 120 7.44 8.42 2.61
N ASP A 121 6.70 9.04 3.51
CA ASP A 121 7.09 10.20 4.30
C ASP A 121 6.74 9.95 5.77
N THR A 122 7.27 10.77 6.67
CA THR A 122 6.88 10.72 8.09
C THR A 122 6.31 12.05 8.51
N MET A 123 5.36 12.01 9.43
CA MET A 123 4.83 13.19 10.09
C MET A 123 4.75 12.98 11.59
N GLU A 124 4.53 14.06 12.32
CA GLU A 124 4.19 14.02 13.74
C GLU A 124 2.78 14.60 13.92
N TRP A 125 1.97 13.90 14.71
CA TRP A 125 0.62 14.30 15.06
C TRP A 125 0.38 14.00 16.53
N GLU A 126 0.01 15.02 17.32
CA GLU A 126 -0.26 14.90 18.76
C GLU A 126 0.88 14.20 19.54
N GLY A 127 2.14 14.49 19.19
CA GLY A 127 3.33 13.90 19.82
C GLY A 127 3.63 12.46 19.39
N ALA A 128 2.91 11.91 18.41
CA ALA A 128 3.14 10.59 17.86
C ALA A 128 3.60 10.64 16.39
N HIS A 129 4.62 9.86 16.06
CA HIS A 129 5.05 9.68 14.68
C HIS A 129 4.07 8.82 13.90
N HIS A 130 3.80 9.23 12.67
CA HIS A 130 3.02 8.49 11.70
C HIS A 130 3.79 8.40 10.38
N ILE A 131 3.57 7.31 9.65
CA ILE A 131 4.13 7.11 8.32
C ILE A 131 3.03 7.40 7.31
N VAL A 132 3.34 8.22 6.33
CA VAL A 132 2.41 8.57 5.24
C VAL A 132 2.89 7.89 3.98
N MET A 133 2.04 7.08 3.38
CA MET A 133 2.28 6.44 2.09
C MET A 133 1.44 7.12 1.02
N SER A 134 2.10 7.71 0.03
CA SER A 134 1.47 8.18 -1.21
C SER A 134 1.53 7.09 -2.27
N LEU A 135 0.45 6.92 -3.02
CA LEU A 135 0.28 5.84 -3.99
C LEU A 135 -0.10 6.38 -5.37
N ARG A 136 0.45 5.76 -6.42
CA ARG A 136 0.01 5.97 -7.80
C ARG A 136 -0.15 4.61 -8.48
N LEU A 137 -1.30 4.35 -9.07
CA LEU A 137 -1.52 3.12 -9.84
C LEU A 137 -0.71 3.19 -11.14
N ARG A 138 0.02 2.12 -11.47
CA ARG A 138 0.76 1.99 -12.75
C ARG A 138 0.08 1.02 -13.69
N GLU A 139 -0.35 -0.10 -13.14
CA GLU A 139 -1.04 -1.15 -13.88
C GLU A 139 -2.16 -1.69 -13.00
N ARG A 140 -3.37 -1.81 -13.53
CA ARG A 140 -4.47 -2.45 -12.80
C ARG A 140 -4.16 -3.93 -12.62
N ALA A 141 -4.71 -4.50 -11.56
CA ALA A 141 -4.81 -5.94 -11.43
C ALA A 141 -5.44 -6.50 -12.71
N GLN A 142 -4.65 -7.24 -13.48
CA GLN A 142 -5.23 -8.09 -14.51
C GLN A 142 -6.05 -9.15 -13.78
N PRO A 143 -7.29 -9.44 -14.20
CA PRO A 143 -7.97 -10.63 -13.70
C PRO A 143 -7.06 -11.81 -14.00
N GLY A 144 -6.43 -12.35 -12.95
CA GLY A 144 -5.62 -13.55 -13.07
C GLY A 144 -6.49 -14.61 -13.71
N ALA A 145 -5.95 -15.21 -14.77
CA ALA A 145 -6.45 -16.46 -15.31
C ALA A 145 -6.79 -17.38 -14.12
N GLN A 146 -8.04 -17.83 -14.13
CA GLN A 146 -8.55 -18.80 -13.18
C GLN A 146 -7.59 -19.99 -13.14
N GLY A 147 -7.37 -20.54 -11.95
CA GLY A 147 -6.31 -21.49 -11.67
C GLY A 147 -6.15 -22.55 -12.76
N CYS A 148 -4.92 -22.73 -13.23
CA CYS A 148 -4.55 -23.92 -13.96
C CYS A 148 -4.57 -25.09 -12.96
N ASP A 149 -5.69 -25.80 -12.98
CA ASP A 149 -5.90 -27.23 -12.71
C ASP A 149 -5.02 -27.88 -11.64
N ALA A 150 -5.61 -28.02 -10.45
CA ALA A 150 -5.34 -29.13 -9.56
C ALA A 150 -6.12 -30.37 -10.05
N ALA A 151 -5.75 -30.93 -11.21
CA ALA A 151 -6.21 -32.24 -11.68
C ALA A 151 -5.32 -32.73 -12.83
N ASP A 152 -4.15 -33.27 -12.49
CA ASP A 152 -3.52 -34.34 -13.27
C ASP A 152 -2.48 -35.05 -12.37
N LEU A 153 -3.01 -35.73 -11.36
CA LEU A 153 -2.33 -36.85 -10.70
C LEU A 153 -3.11 -38.11 -11.08
N ASN A 154 -2.87 -38.61 -12.29
CA ASN A 154 -2.91 -40.02 -12.66
C ASN A 154 -2.90 -40.08 -14.19
N GLU A 155 -1.77 -40.44 -14.79
CA GLU A 155 -1.71 -41.64 -15.64
C GLU A 155 -0.29 -41.85 -16.20
N PHE A 156 0.16 -43.11 -16.14
CA PHE A 156 1.32 -43.70 -16.83
C PHE A 156 2.74 -43.38 -16.36
N GLU A 157 3.26 -44.27 -15.51
CA GLU A 157 4.48 -45.09 -15.72
C GLU A 157 4.46 -46.16 -14.61
N GLY A 158 4.67 -47.46 -14.80
CA GLY A 158 5.07 -48.27 -15.93
C GLY A 158 5.08 -49.73 -15.45
N ASP A 159 4.75 -50.62 -16.38
CA ASP A 159 4.76 -52.07 -16.26
C ASP A 159 6.20 -52.59 -16.05
N ALA A 160 6.47 -53.40 -15.02
CA ALA A 160 7.68 -54.24 -14.94
C ALA A 160 7.68 -55.24 -13.75
N PHE A 161 7.90 -56.53 -14.09
CA PHE A 161 8.20 -57.71 -13.26
C PHE A 161 7.02 -58.35 -12.50
N ALA A 162 6.76 -59.66 -12.59
CA ALA A 162 7.73 -60.76 -12.64
C ALA A 162 7.21 -62.02 -13.38
N VAL A 163 8.19 -62.77 -13.87
CA VAL A 163 8.17 -64.16 -14.37
C VAL A 163 7.78 -65.13 -13.26
#